data_AF-A0A0U0WFQ4-F1
#
_entry.id   AF-A0A0U0WFQ4-F1
#
_cell.length_a   1.000
_cell.length_b   1.000
_cell.length_c   1.000
_cell.angle_alpha   90.00
_cell.angle_beta   90.00
_cell.angle_gamma   90.00
#
_symmetry.space_group_name_H-M   'P 1'
#
loop_
_entity.id
_entity.type
_entity.pdbx_description
1 polymer ?
#
loop_
_entity_poly.entity_id
_entity_poly.type
_entity_poly.pdbx_seq_one_letter_code
_entity_poly.pdbx_strand_id
1 'polypeptide(L)'
;MVVDVSRALPGTGYRRQDELPLWVKTSALRLEPSMRARQVAWIRRASDGGWLAVVLMPAGSANGQSRVTMQLWLEPEMITTDLTIRP
;
A
#
# COMPACT_ATOMS: atom_id res chain seq x y z
N MET A 1 11.36 -4.30 0.89
CA MET A 1 10.29 -5.23 0.47
C MET A 1 9.32 -4.49 -0.44
N VAL A 2 8.46 -5.22 -1.15
CA VAL A 2 7.37 -4.68 -1.96
C VAL A 2 6.04 -5.13 -1.37
N VAL A 3 5.06 -4.24 -1.36
CA VAL A 3 3.66 -4.49 -0.99
C VAL A 3 2.84 -4.61 -2.27
N ASP A 4 2.04 -5.67 -2.38
CA ASP A 4 0.97 -5.76 -3.38
C ASP A 4 -0.20 -4.89 -2.89
N VAL A 5 -0.29 -3.67 -3.42
CA VAL A 5 -1.27 -2.67 -3.00
C VAL A 5 -2.68 -3.07 -3.42
N SER A 6 -2.81 -3.82 -4.52
CA SER A 6 -4.11 -4.28 -5.01
C SER A 6 -4.79 -5.24 -4.03
N ARG A 7 -3.99 -6.07 -3.34
CA ARG A 7 -4.45 -6.98 -2.28
C ARG A 7 -4.53 -6.29 -0.92
N ALA A 8 -3.55 -5.44 -0.60
CA ALA A 8 -3.46 -4.77 0.70
C ALA A 8 -4.54 -3.70 0.91
N LEU A 9 -4.98 -3.02 -0.15
CA LEU A 9 -5.98 -1.95 -0.11
C LEU A 9 -7.12 -2.24 -1.11
N PRO A 10 -7.96 -3.25 -0.84
CA PRO A 10 -9.02 -3.64 -1.75
C PRO A 10 -9.99 -2.47 -1.97
N GLY A 11 -10.32 -2.19 -3.23
CA GLY A 11 -11.21 -1.08 -3.62
C GLY A 11 -10.51 0.20 -4.06
N THR A 12 -9.19 0.32 -3.88
CA THR A 12 -8.42 1.47 -4.42
C THR A 12 -8.21 1.40 -5.93
N GLY A 13 -8.34 0.21 -6.54
CA GLY A 13 -8.17 0.00 -7.99
C GLY A 13 -9.44 0.12 -8.86
N TYR A 14 -10.63 0.33 -8.28
CA TYR A 14 -11.90 0.07 -8.99
C TYR A 14 -12.82 1.28 -9.22
N ARG A 15 -12.43 2.50 -8.80
CA ARG A 15 -13.25 3.69 -9.10
C ARG A 15 -12.72 4.38 -10.34
N ARG A 16 -13.60 4.48 -11.35
CA ARG A 16 -13.46 5.34 -12.53
C ARG A 16 -12.97 6.72 -12.12
N GLN A 17 -11.68 6.97 -12.30
CA GLN A 17 -11.09 8.27 -11.94
C GLN A 17 -11.71 9.37 -12.80
N ASP A 18 -12.17 9.08 -14.01
CA ASP A 18 -12.83 10.00 -14.96
C ASP A 18 -13.96 10.84 -14.36
N GLU A 19 -14.66 10.38 -13.32
CA GLU A 19 -15.75 11.13 -12.66
C GLU A 19 -15.26 12.17 -11.63
N LEU A 20 -13.97 12.13 -11.24
CA LEU A 20 -13.42 13.08 -10.26
C LEU A 20 -12.94 14.38 -10.93
N PRO A 21 -13.21 15.55 -10.32
CA PRO A 21 -12.61 16.81 -10.74
C PRO A 21 -11.08 16.72 -10.78
N LEU A 22 -10.46 17.39 -11.76
CA LEU A 22 -9.02 17.30 -11.99
C LEU A 22 -8.18 17.69 -10.76
N TRP A 23 -8.62 18.70 -10.00
CA TRP A 23 -7.93 19.15 -8.78
C TRP A 23 -7.94 18.09 -7.66
N VAL A 24 -8.97 17.23 -7.62
CA VAL A 24 -9.04 16.09 -6.71
C VAL A 24 -8.02 15.04 -7.14
N LYS A 25 -7.96 14.71 -8.43
CA LYS A 25 -6.99 13.74 -8.97
C LYS A 25 -5.55 14.13 -8.67
N THR A 26 -5.21 15.40 -8.87
CA THR A 26 -3.84 15.88 -8.65
C THR A 26 -3.48 15.92 -7.17
N SER A 27 -4.44 16.13 -6.27
CA SER A 27 -4.18 16.22 -4.82
C SER A 27 -4.42 14.89 -4.08
N ALA A 28 -5.02 13.90 -4.73
CA ALA A 28 -5.32 12.59 -4.14
C ALA A 28 -4.05 11.76 -3.89
N LEU A 29 -4.17 10.82 -2.95
CA LEU A 29 -3.14 9.83 -2.65
C LEU A 29 -2.82 9.01 -3.91
N ARG A 30 -1.54 8.99 -4.30
CA ARG A 30 -1.03 8.18 -5.38
C ARG A 30 -0.64 6.81 -4.83
N LEU A 31 -1.30 5.78 -5.35
CA LEU A 31 -1.00 4.38 -5.09
C LEU A 31 -0.68 3.72 -6.42
N GLU A 32 0.36 2.90 -6.43
CA GLU A 32 0.74 2.05 -7.56
C GLU A 32 0.46 0.59 -7.19
N PRO A 33 0.22 -0.32 -8.16
CA PRO A 33 -0.10 -1.72 -7.86
C PRO A 33 0.92 -2.41 -6.96
N SER A 34 2.19 -1.99 -7.07
CA SER A 34 3.30 -2.42 -6.23
C SER A 34 4.00 -1.21 -5.64
N MET A 35 4.19 -1.20 -4.32
CA MET A 35 4.90 -0.11 -3.63
C MET A 35 5.99 -0.62 -2.71
N ARG A 36 7.12 0.08 -2.68
CA ARG A 36 8.20 -0.23 -1.75
C ARG A 36 7.82 0.15 -0.33
N ALA A 37 8.15 -0.73 0.61
CA ALA A 37 7.92 -0.51 2.03
C ALA A 37 9.06 -1.09 2.87
N ARG A 38 9.06 -0.72 4.15
CA ARG A 38 9.93 -1.29 5.19
C ARG A 38 9.12 -2.14 6.14
N GLN A 39 9.45 -3.43 6.24
CA GLN A 39 8.93 -4.28 7.31
C GLN A 39 9.58 -3.89 8.63
N VAL A 40 8.79 -3.79 9.69
CA VAL A 40 9.32 -3.44 11.03
C VAL A 40 9.00 -4.48 12.10
N ALA A 41 7.98 -5.31 11.91
CA ALA A 41 7.66 -6.39 12.85
C ALA A 41 6.88 -7.53 12.18
N TRP A 42 6.90 -8.68 12.86
CA TRP A 42 5.96 -9.79 12.67
C TRP A 42 5.20 -9.99 13.98
N ILE A 43 3.88 -10.11 13.90
CA ILE A 43 3.01 -10.30 15.07
C ILE A 43 2.16 -11.54 14.87
N ARG A 44 2.12 -12.41 15.88
CA ARG A 44 1.30 -13.62 15.88
C ARG A 44 -0.15 -13.26 16.22
N ARG A 45 -1.10 -13.66 15.38
CA ARG A 45 -2.53 -13.49 15.64
C ARG A 45 -3.00 -14.49 16.68
N ALA A 46 -3.73 -14.01 17.69
CA ALA A 46 -4.25 -14.87 18.74
C ALA A 46 -5.41 -15.77 18.27
N SER A 47 -6.16 -15.35 17.23
CA SER A 47 -7.37 -16.04 16.77
C SER A 47 -7.09 -17.37 16.07
N ASP A 48 -6.02 -17.44 15.29
CA ASP A 48 -5.73 -18.57 14.40
C ASP A 48 -4.24 -18.95 14.38
N GLY A 49 -3.41 -18.26 15.17
CA GLY A 49 -1.97 -18.44 15.13
C GLY A 49 -1.34 -17.99 13.81
N GLY A 50 -2.02 -17.21 12.97
CA GLY A 50 -1.42 -16.65 11.77
C GLY A 50 -0.38 -15.57 12.08
N TRP A 51 0.28 -15.06 11.04
CA TRP A 51 1.24 -13.96 11.15
C TRP A 51 0.71 -12.72 10.44
N LEU A 52 0.93 -11.55 11.06
CA LEU A 52 0.75 -10.26 10.43
C LEU A 52 2.08 -9.53 10.35
N ALA A 53 2.42 -9.02 9.18
CA ALA A 53 3.54 -8.12 8.98
C ALA A 53 3.10 -6.69 9.31
N VAL A 54 3.88 -5.99 10.15
CA VAL A 54 3.75 -4.54 10.29
C VAL A 54 4.73 -3.88 9.33
N VAL A 55 4.20 -3.06 8.42
CA VAL A 55 4.99 -2.40 7.38
C VAL A 55 4.77 -0.90 7.40
N LEU A 56 5.83 -0.16 7.08
CA LEU A 56 5.81 1.28 6.88
C LEU A 56 5.98 1.56 5.39
N MET A 57 4.91 2.04 4.75
CA MET A 57 4.87 2.32 3.32
C MET A 57 4.78 3.84 3.09
N PRO A 58 5.82 4.48 2.53
CA PRO A 58 5.74 5.88 2.14
C PRO A 58 4.78 6.04 0.96
N ALA A 59 3.92 7.05 1.02
CA ALA A 59 3.01 7.44 -0.05
C ALA A 59 2.88 8.97 -0.09
N GLY A 60 2.31 9.50 -1.16
CA GLY A 60 2.13 10.94 -1.32
C GLY A 60 1.02 11.29 -2.29
N SER A 61 0.68 12.57 -2.37
CA SER A 61 -0.28 13.05 -3.36
C SER A 61 0.33 13.04 -4.77
N ALA A 62 -0.51 12.93 -5.80
CA ALA A 62 -0.05 12.92 -7.18
C ALA A 62 0.72 14.20 -7.61
N ASN A 63 0.40 15.35 -7.01
CA ASN A 63 1.08 16.64 -7.20
C ASN A 63 2.33 16.82 -6.32
N GLY A 64 2.68 15.83 -5.49
CA GLY A 64 3.88 15.84 -4.65
C GLY A 64 3.86 16.77 -3.44
N GLN A 65 2.75 17.47 -3.18
CA GLN A 65 2.64 18.44 -2.08
C GLN A 65 2.41 17.78 -0.72
N SER A 66 1.82 16.59 -0.70
CA SER A 66 1.53 15.83 0.52
C SER A 66 2.35 14.55 0.56
N ARG A 67 2.85 14.21 1.75
CA ARG A 67 3.57 12.96 2.02
C ARG A 67 3.07 12.36 3.31
N VAL A 68 2.95 11.04 3.34
CA VAL A 68 2.54 10.26 4.52
C VAL A 68 3.32 8.96 4.55
N THR A 69 3.62 8.46 5.75
CA THR A 69 4.08 7.09 5.94
C THR A 69 2.94 6.29 6.53
N MET A 70 2.39 5.37 5.74
CA MET A 70 1.28 4.53 6.14
C MET A 70 1.81 3.33 6.93
N GLN A 71 1.33 3.14 8.16
CA GLN A 71 1.53 1.89 8.88
C GLN A 71 0.43 0.92 8.45
N LEU A 72 0.81 -0.20 7.84
CA LEU A 72 -0.10 -1.25 7.40
C LEU A 72 0.17 -2.55 8.14
N TRP A 73 -0.90 -3.31 8.35
CA TRP A 73 -0.87 -4.65 8.94
C TRP A 73 -1.32 -5.62 7.85
N LEU A 74 -0.39 -6.41 7.35
CA LEU A 74 -0.57 -7.17 6.12
C LEU A 74 -0.38 -8.66 6.35
N GLU A 75 -1.14 -9.47 5.61
CA GLU A 75 -0.90 -10.90 5.50
C GLU A 75 0.44 -11.16 4.78
N PRO A 76 1.12 -12.28 5.05
CA PRO A 76 2.41 -12.60 4.42
C PRO A 76 2.35 -12.61 2.89
N GLU A 77 1.23 -13.06 2.33
CA GLU A 77 0.98 -13.13 0.88
C GLU A 77 0.77 -11.77 0.18
N MET A 78 0.66 -10.68 0.95
CA MET A 78 0.54 -9.32 0.42
C MET A 78 1.90 -8.61 0.32
N ILE A 79 2.99 -9.26 0.74
CA ILE A 79 4.33 -8.70 0.73
C ILE A 79 5.33 -9.67 0.09
N THR A 80 6.37 -9.11 -0.50
CA THR A 80 7.46 -9.88 -1.10
C THR A 80 8.81 -9.23 -0.86
N THR A 81 9.83 -10.05 -0.62
CA THR A 81 11.22 -9.59 -0.53
C THR A 81 11.88 -9.46 -1.90
N ASP A 82 11.25 -10.01 -2.95
CA ASP A 82 11.73 -9.89 -4.31
C ASP A 82 11.51 -8.46 -4.82
N LEU A 83 12.62 -7.76 -5.04
CA LEU A 83 12.65 -6.39 -5.55
C LEU A 83 12.65 -6.34 -7.09
N THR A 84 12.73 -7.49 -7.76
CA THR A 84 12.71 -7.60 -9.23
C THR A 84 11.30 -7.60 -9.80
N ILE A 85 10.29 -7.82 -8.94
CA ILE A 85 8.88 -7.60 -9.25
C ILE A 85 8.72 -6.10 -9.55
N ARG A 86 8.72 -5.78 -10.84
CA ARG A 86 8.51 -4.44 -11.37
C ARG A 86 7.00 -4.16 -11.48
N PRO A 87 6.57 -2.90 -11.29
CA PRO A 87 5.19 -2.48 -11.51
C PRO A 87 4.74 -2.70 -12.96
#